data_AF-A0A838SI05-F1
#
_entry.id   AF-A0A838SI05-F1
#
_cell.length_a   1.000
_cell.length_b   1.000
_cell.length_c   1.000
_cell.angle_alpha   90.00
_cell.angle_beta   90.00
_cell.angle_gamma   90.00
#
_symmetry.space_group_name_H-M   'P 1'
#
loop_
_entity.id
_entity.type
_entity.pdbx_description
1 polymer ?
#
loop_
_entity_poly.entity_id
_entity_poly.type
_entity_poly.pdbx_seq_one_letter_code
_entity_poly.pdbx_strand_id
1 'polypeptide(L)'
;AAAGQDLTRSSPGLPAHTSRVVRDWQGFVLELVRGEGAARRSTARALSYGVNALGLALMIVVFAHTGGLTGGEVAVAGGTSALSQKLLEAVFGDQAVRRLAARARAELHRRVVVLLEEEESRFAAALEAAGLQPEAGAQLRAAAAAVERER
;
A
#
# COMPACT_ATOMS: atom_id res chain seq x y z
N ALA A 1 -31.71 8.81 -5.33
CA ALA A 1 -31.15 9.74 -6.33
C ALA A 1 -29.63 9.62 -6.32
N ALA A 2 -29.05 8.84 -7.23
CA ALA A 2 -27.60 8.64 -7.35
C ALA A 2 -26.95 9.62 -8.36
N ALA A 3 -27.71 10.55 -8.92
CA ALA A 3 -27.29 11.51 -9.95
C ALA A 3 -26.42 12.67 -9.41
N GLY A 4 -25.63 12.46 -8.36
CA GLY A 4 -24.91 13.55 -7.67
C GLY A 4 -23.45 13.28 -7.31
N GLN A 5 -22.91 12.09 -7.57
CA GLN A 5 -21.51 11.81 -7.27
C GLN A 5 -20.65 11.99 -8.53
N ASP A 6 -19.77 12.98 -8.50
CA ASP A 6 -18.70 13.12 -9.48
C ASP A 6 -17.69 11.96 -9.31
N LEU A 7 -17.74 11.01 -10.24
CA LEU A 7 -16.86 9.84 -10.30
C LEU A 7 -15.67 10.03 -11.24
N THR A 8 -15.51 11.23 -11.84
CA THR A 8 -14.37 11.52 -12.73
C THR A 8 -13.07 11.73 -11.97
N ARG A 9 -13.15 11.85 -10.64
CA ARG A 9 -12.03 12.03 -9.72
C ARG A 9 -12.22 11.20 -8.46
N SER A 10 -11.13 11.01 -7.73
CA SER A 10 -11.14 10.44 -6.38
C SER A 10 -12.05 11.22 -5.44
N SER A 11 -12.49 10.55 -4.37
CA SER A 11 -13.34 11.22 -3.38
C SER A 11 -12.59 12.40 -2.74
N PRO A 12 -13.29 13.49 -2.38
CA PRO A 12 -12.66 14.62 -1.70
C PRO A 12 -11.97 14.23 -0.39
N GLY A 13 -12.42 13.15 0.26
CA GLY A 13 -11.86 12.64 1.51
C GLY A 13 -10.62 11.76 1.32
N LEU A 14 -10.37 11.25 0.12
CA LEU A 14 -9.28 10.30 -0.15
C LEU A 14 -7.91 10.84 0.28
N PRO A 15 -7.49 12.09 -0.05
CA PRO A 15 -6.17 12.58 0.36
C PRO A 15 -5.97 12.62 1.89
N ALA A 16 -7.01 13.04 2.62
CA ALA A 16 -6.97 13.09 4.09
C ALA A 16 -6.96 11.68 4.69
N HIS A 17 -7.72 10.73 4.12
CA HIS A 17 -7.73 9.33 4.54
C HIS A 17 -6.38 8.67 4.28
N THR A 18 -5.83 8.80 3.07
CA THR A 18 -4.48 8.32 2.70
C THR A 18 -3.43 8.82 3.69
N SER A 19 -3.47 10.11 4.03
CA SER A 19 -2.52 10.70 4.99
C SER A 19 -2.61 10.07 6.38
N ARG A 20 -3.81 9.71 6.85
CA ARG A 20 -3.99 8.98 8.12
C ARG A 20 -3.48 7.55 8.02
N VAL A 21 -3.85 6.83 6.96
CA VAL A 21 -3.39 5.45 6.72
C VAL A 21 -1.87 5.35 6.72
N VAL A 22 -1.18 6.30 6.06
CA VAL A 22 0.29 6.37 6.05
C VAL A 22 0.85 6.59 7.45
N ARG A 23 0.30 7.55 8.21
CA ARG A 23 0.77 7.82 9.60
C ARG A 23 0.56 6.62 10.52
N ASP A 24 -0.59 5.97 10.42
CA ASP A 24 -0.90 4.80 11.23
C ASP A 24 0.03 3.62 10.88
N TRP A 25 0.34 3.44 9.59
CA TRP A 25 1.32 2.46 9.15
C TRP A 25 2.72 2.78 9.67
N GLN A 26 3.14 4.04 9.63
CA GLN A 26 4.42 4.47 10.20
C GLN A 26 4.49 4.16 11.70
N GLY A 27 3.41 4.43 12.45
CA GLY A 27 3.28 4.06 13.86
C GLY A 27 3.42 2.55 14.08
N PHE A 28 2.74 1.74 13.27
CA PHE A 28 2.87 0.27 13.31
C PHE A 28 4.31 -0.21 13.09
N VAL A 29 5.03 0.39 12.12
CA VAL A 29 6.44 0.04 11.85
C VAL A 29 7.34 0.40 13.04
N LEU A 30 7.13 1.56 13.66
CA LEU A 30 7.88 1.96 14.86
C LEU A 30 7.64 0.99 16.03
N GLU A 31 6.40 0.53 16.22
CA GLU A 31 6.07 -0.48 17.23
C GLU A 31 6.70 -1.84 16.93
N LEU A 32 6.70 -2.29 15.67
CA LEU A 32 7.40 -3.52 15.25
C LEU A 32 8.89 -3.48 15.62
N VAL A 33 9.56 -2.36 15.30
CA VAL A 33 10.99 -2.17 15.56
C VAL A 33 11.26 -2.07 17.06
N ARG A 34 10.41 -1.35 17.80
CA ARG A 34 10.51 -1.24 19.27
C ARG A 34 10.36 -2.61 19.93
N GLY A 35 9.40 -3.42 19.48
CA GLY A 35 9.16 -4.78 19.99
C GLY A 35 10.34 -5.71 19.74
N GLU A 36 10.88 -5.75 18.52
CA GLU A 36 12.06 -6.57 18.20
C GLU A 36 13.30 -6.11 18.98
N GLY A 37 13.52 -4.79 19.10
CA GLY A 37 14.63 -4.21 19.86
C GLY A 37 14.55 -4.52 21.37
N ALA A 38 13.36 -4.54 21.95
CA ALA A 38 13.16 -4.90 23.36
C ALA A 38 13.47 -6.39 23.63
N ALA A 39 13.20 -7.28 22.67
CA ALA A 39 13.55 -8.70 22.77
C ALA A 39 15.07 -8.95 22.68
N ARG A 40 15.83 -8.02 22.08
CA ARG A 40 17.27 -8.13 21.79
C ARG A 40 18.18 -7.30 22.72
N ARG A 41 17.67 -6.83 23.88
CA ARG A 41 18.31 -5.90 24.84
C ARG A 41 19.76 -6.20 25.29
N SER A 42 20.41 -7.27 24.84
CA SER A 42 21.82 -7.58 25.12
C SER A 42 22.84 -6.87 24.19
N THR A 43 22.43 -6.18 23.13
CA THR A 43 23.36 -5.45 22.24
C THR A 43 23.36 -3.94 22.50
N ALA A 44 24.38 -3.46 23.23
CA ALA A 44 24.61 -2.05 23.57
C ALA A 44 24.57 -1.06 22.38
N ARG A 45 24.72 -1.54 21.13
CA ARG A 45 24.64 -0.74 19.90
C ARG A 45 23.22 -0.32 19.51
N ALA A 46 22.17 -1.05 19.91
CA ALA A 46 20.79 -0.73 19.55
C ALA A 46 20.30 0.58 20.20
N LEU A 47 20.85 0.91 21.37
CA LEU A 47 20.53 2.11 22.14
C LEU A 47 21.06 3.40 21.49
N SER A 48 22.12 3.34 20.68
CA SER A 48 22.75 4.52 20.05
C SER A 48 22.02 5.01 18.78
N TYR A 49 21.32 4.14 18.06
CA TYR A 49 20.60 4.51 16.83
C TYR A 49 19.14 4.92 17.08
N GLY A 50 18.51 4.42 18.14
CA GLY A 50 17.12 4.73 18.49
C GLY A 50 16.07 4.08 17.57
N VAL A 51 14.85 3.92 18.10
CA VAL A 51 13.72 3.27 17.38
C VAL A 51 13.34 4.02 16.10
N ASN A 52 13.52 5.34 16.06
CA ASN A 52 13.15 6.16 14.90
C ASN A 52 14.03 5.89 13.67
N ALA A 53 15.36 5.80 13.85
CA ALA A 53 16.28 5.54 12.75
C ALA A 53 16.12 4.11 12.22
N LEU A 54 15.91 3.14 13.11
CA LEU A 54 15.65 1.75 12.76
C LEU A 54 14.29 1.59 12.07
N GLY A 55 13.26 2.31 12.54
CA GLY A 55 11.96 2.40 11.89
C GLY A 55 12.07 2.92 10.46
N LEU A 56 12.75 4.05 10.27
CA LEU A 56 12.99 4.64 8.95
C LEU A 56 13.74 3.67 8.03
N ALA A 57 14.83 3.05 8.51
CA ALA A 57 15.57 2.05 7.76
C ALA A 57 14.65 0.90 7.31
N LEU A 58 13.76 0.42 8.19
CA LEU A 58 12.85 -0.66 7.87
C LEU A 58 11.81 -0.24 6.83
N MET A 59 11.29 0.99 6.92
CA MET A 59 10.40 1.55 5.89
C MET A 59 11.09 1.58 4.51
N ILE A 60 12.35 2.01 4.46
CA ILE A 60 13.15 2.01 3.21
C ILE A 60 13.28 0.59 2.66
N VAL A 61 13.54 -0.40 3.51
CA VAL A 61 13.64 -1.81 3.08
C VAL A 61 12.33 -2.30 2.46
N VAL A 62 11.17 -1.94 3.01
CA VAL A 62 9.86 -2.32 2.45
C VAL A 62 9.70 -1.86 1.01
N PHE A 63 10.10 -0.61 0.71
CA PHE A 63 10.03 -0.04 -0.65
C PHE A 63 11.17 -0.49 -1.56
N ALA A 64 12.34 -0.84 -1.03
CA ALA A 64 13.41 -1.45 -1.82
C ALA A 64 12.98 -2.80 -2.41
N HIS A 65 12.13 -3.55 -1.71
CA HIS A 65 11.61 -4.86 -2.14
C HIS A 65 10.38 -4.78 -3.07
N THR A 66 9.83 -3.60 -3.39
CA THR A 66 8.68 -3.45 -4.31
C THR A 66 9.07 -3.18 -5.77
N GLY A 67 10.35 -3.07 -6.09
CA GLY A 67 10.83 -2.78 -7.45
C GLY A 67 10.73 -1.30 -7.88
N GLY A 68 10.18 -0.42 -7.04
CA GLY A 68 10.05 1.02 -7.32
C GLY A 68 11.38 1.79 -7.23
N LEU A 69 12.35 1.31 -6.44
CA LEU A 69 13.69 1.88 -6.35
C LEU A 69 14.69 1.26 -7.33
N THR A 70 14.35 0.14 -7.98
CA THR A 70 15.23 -0.55 -8.95
C THR A 70 14.98 -0.09 -10.40
N GLY A 71 13.87 0.60 -10.67
CA GLY A 71 13.32 0.82 -12.02
C GLY A 71 13.64 2.15 -12.72
N GLY A 72 14.50 3.03 -12.20
CA GLY A 72 14.77 4.26 -12.96
C GLY A 72 15.77 5.29 -12.46
N GLU A 73 16.35 5.19 -11.26
CA GLU A 73 17.26 6.25 -10.76
C GLU A 73 18.16 5.77 -9.60
N VAL A 74 18.79 4.60 -9.75
CA VAL A 74 19.67 4.01 -8.69
C VAL A 74 20.99 4.78 -8.51
N ALA A 75 21.29 5.81 -9.30
CA ALA A 75 22.57 6.51 -9.22
C ALA A 75 22.80 7.30 -7.91
N VAL A 76 21.76 7.63 -7.14
CA VAL A 76 21.90 8.43 -5.90
C VAL A 76 21.35 7.72 -4.65
N ALA A 77 20.45 6.75 -4.78
CA ALA A 77 19.78 6.07 -3.65
C ALA A 77 20.37 4.68 -3.28
N GLY A 78 21.32 4.15 -4.04
CA GLY A 78 21.87 2.80 -3.82
C GLY A 78 22.75 2.63 -2.57
N GLY A 79 23.40 3.70 -2.09
CA GLY A 79 24.27 3.63 -0.92
C GLY A 79 23.52 3.58 0.42
N THR A 80 22.42 4.32 0.53
CA THR A 80 21.67 4.50 1.78
C THR A 80 20.76 3.31 2.11
N SER A 81 20.22 2.61 1.10
CA SER A 81 19.38 1.42 1.30
C SER A 81 20.22 0.20 1.73
N ALA A 82 21.36 -0.03 1.06
CA ALA A 82 22.31 -1.07 1.47
C ALA A 82 22.87 -0.80 2.87
N LEU A 83 23.18 0.46 3.21
CA LEU A 83 23.60 0.85 4.55
C LEU A 83 22.49 0.65 5.59
N SER A 84 21.26 1.03 5.27
CA SER A 84 20.08 0.84 6.14
C SER A 84 19.83 -0.64 6.41
N GLN A 85 19.92 -1.47 5.38
CA GLN A 85 19.78 -2.91 5.50
C GLN A 85 20.90 -3.51 6.35
N LYS A 86 22.16 -3.13 6.12
CA LYS A 86 23.31 -3.62 6.91
C LYS A 86 23.24 -3.18 8.38
N LEU A 87 22.75 -1.98 8.63
CA LEU A 87 22.52 -1.47 9.99
C LEU A 87 21.42 -2.28 10.70
N LEU A 88 20.30 -2.54 10.03
CA LEU A 88 19.23 -3.39 10.57
C LEU A 88 19.70 -4.83 10.80
N GLU A 89 20.45 -5.40 9.85
CA GLU A 89 21.05 -6.73 9.98
C GLU A 89 22.01 -6.81 11.16
N ALA A 90 22.83 -5.77 11.40
CA ALA A 90 23.75 -5.72 12.52
C ALA A 90 23.05 -5.64 13.89
N VAL A 91 21.85 -5.07 13.94
CA VAL A 91 21.08 -4.87 15.19
C VAL A 91 20.10 -6.03 15.44
N PHE A 92 19.41 -6.51 14.42
CA PHE A 92 18.34 -7.50 14.54
C PHE A 92 18.68 -8.88 13.95
N GLY A 93 19.63 -8.94 13.02
CA GLY A 93 19.95 -10.11 12.20
C GLY A 93 19.09 -10.18 10.94
N ASP A 94 19.66 -10.65 9.82
CA ASP A 94 19.02 -10.72 8.49
C ASP A 94 17.62 -11.37 8.51
N GLN A 95 17.48 -12.52 9.18
CA GLN A 95 16.17 -13.19 9.26
C GLN A 95 15.12 -12.35 9.99
N ALA A 96 15.49 -11.58 11.02
CA ALA A 96 14.55 -10.70 11.72
C ALA A 96 14.15 -9.54 10.82
N VAL A 97 15.11 -8.92 10.12
CA VAL A 97 14.84 -7.85 9.16
C VAL A 97 13.87 -8.30 8.08
N ARG A 98 14.09 -9.48 7.47
CA ARG A 98 13.18 -10.06 6.47
C ARG A 98 11.77 -10.25 7.01
N ARG A 99 11.63 -10.79 8.23
CA ARG A 99 10.32 -10.98 8.87
C ARG A 99 9.62 -9.66 9.16
N LEU A 100 10.34 -8.68 9.73
CA LEU A 100 9.78 -7.37 10.04
C LEU A 100 9.36 -6.63 8.77
N ALA A 101 10.18 -6.68 7.72
CA ALA A 101 9.86 -6.06 6.43
C ALA A 101 8.62 -6.72 5.79
N ALA A 102 8.53 -8.05 5.84
CA ALA A 102 7.35 -8.78 5.35
C ALA A 102 6.07 -8.38 6.10
N ARG A 103 6.12 -8.27 7.43
CA ARG A 103 4.98 -7.83 8.25
C ARG A 103 4.59 -6.39 7.96
N ALA A 104 5.56 -5.47 7.92
CA ALA A 104 5.34 -4.06 7.58
C ALA A 104 4.71 -3.91 6.19
N ARG A 105 5.17 -4.69 5.20
CA ARG A 105 4.61 -4.70 3.85
C ARG A 105 3.18 -5.22 3.82
N ALA A 106 2.92 -6.37 4.45
CA ALA A 106 1.59 -6.97 4.48
C ALA A 106 0.56 -6.01 5.09
N GLU A 107 0.95 -5.33 6.16
CA GLU A 107 0.11 -4.33 6.82
C GLU A 107 -0.16 -3.11 5.92
N LEU A 108 0.85 -2.60 5.21
CA LEU A 108 0.67 -1.52 4.24
C LEU A 108 -0.32 -1.93 3.15
N HIS A 109 -0.12 -3.13 2.58
CA HIS A 109 -0.94 -3.64 1.50
C HIS A 109 -2.40 -3.78 1.94
N ARG A 110 -2.65 -4.38 3.11
CA ARG A 110 -3.99 -4.51 3.69
C ARG A 110 -4.70 -3.16 3.83
N ARG A 111 -4.00 -2.14 4.31
CA ARG A 111 -4.58 -0.79 4.47
C ARG A 111 -4.87 -0.12 3.12
N VAL A 112 -4.00 -0.31 2.13
CA VAL A 112 -4.23 0.19 0.77
C VAL A 112 -5.44 -0.49 0.12
N VAL A 113 -5.60 -1.80 0.31
CA VAL A 113 -6.78 -2.52 -0.19
C VAL A 113 -8.06 -1.95 0.41
N VAL A 114 -8.14 -1.82 1.73
CA VAL A 114 -9.31 -1.24 2.41
C VAL A 114 -9.61 0.19 1.92
N LEU A 115 -8.57 1.02 1.73
CA LEU A 115 -8.72 2.36 1.20
C LEU A 115 -9.30 2.39 -0.22
N LEU A 116 -8.91 1.43 -1.07
CA LEU A 116 -9.39 1.33 -2.44
C LEU A 116 -10.78 0.69 -2.53
N GLU A 117 -11.12 -0.23 -1.65
CA GLU A 117 -12.47 -0.80 -1.53
C GLU A 117 -13.51 0.29 -1.22
N GLU A 118 -13.16 1.29 -0.40
CA GLU A 118 -14.02 2.45 -0.15
C GLU A 118 -14.28 3.24 -1.45
N GLU A 119 -13.27 3.46 -2.28
CA GLU A 119 -13.44 4.14 -3.57
C GLU A 119 -14.23 3.27 -4.56
N GLU A 120 -13.94 1.96 -4.64
CA GLU A 120 -14.64 1.00 -5.50
C GLU A 120 -16.15 0.95 -5.16
N SER A 121 -16.50 0.98 -3.88
CA SER A 121 -17.89 0.95 -3.43
C SER A 121 -18.75 2.08 -4.01
N ARG A 122 -18.15 3.26 -4.29
CA ARG A 122 -18.84 4.39 -4.92
C ARG A 122 -19.23 4.09 -6.36
N PHE A 123 -18.37 3.39 -7.09
CA PHE A 123 -18.65 2.96 -8.46
C PHE A 123 -19.69 1.84 -8.47
N ALA A 124 -19.56 0.86 -7.57
CA ALA A 124 -20.52 -0.23 -7.43
C ALA A 124 -21.93 0.31 -7.11
N ALA A 125 -22.04 1.26 -6.17
CA ALA A 125 -23.31 1.90 -5.83
C ALA A 125 -23.92 2.69 -7.00
N ALA A 126 -23.10 3.31 -7.85
CA ALA A 126 -23.58 3.99 -9.05
C ALA A 126 -24.12 3.01 -10.10
N LEU A 127 -23.45 1.86 -10.28
CA LEU A 127 -23.92 0.79 -11.18
C LEU A 127 -25.25 0.19 -10.68
N GLU A 128 -25.36 -0.05 -9.37
CA GLU A 128 -26.58 -0.57 -8.75
C GLU A 128 -27.74 0.42 -8.90
N ALA A 129 -27.50 1.71 -8.65
CA ALA A 129 -28.51 2.74 -8.79
C ALA A 129 -28.96 2.99 -10.24
N ALA A 130 -28.11 2.67 -11.22
CA ALA A 130 -28.48 2.71 -12.63
C ALA A 130 -29.45 1.58 -13.03
N GLY A 131 -29.66 0.58 -12.15
CA GLY A 131 -30.60 -0.51 -12.39
C GLY A 131 -30.23 -1.39 -13.58
N LEU A 132 -28.95 -1.41 -13.97
CA LEU A 132 -28.47 -2.17 -15.11
C LEU A 132 -28.62 -3.67 -14.83
N GLN A 133 -29.42 -4.34 -15.64
CA GLN A 133 -29.45 -5.80 -15.64
C GLN A 133 -28.09 -6.31 -16.15
N PRO A 134 -27.47 -7.32 -15.52
CA PRO A 134 -26.20 -7.88 -15.98
C PRO A 134 -26.22 -8.28 -17.46
N GLU A 135 -27.38 -8.71 -17.96
CA GLU A 135 -27.60 -9.16 -19.33
C GLU A 135 -27.86 -8.01 -20.32
N ALA A 136 -28.13 -6.80 -19.83
CA ALA A 136 -28.53 -5.67 -20.68
C ALA A 136 -27.50 -5.38 -21.78
N GLY A 137 -26.20 -5.47 -21.46
CA GLY A 137 -25.13 -5.28 -22.43
C GLY A 137 -25.09 -6.38 -23.50
N ALA A 138 -25.37 -7.63 -23.13
CA ALA A 138 -25.45 -8.73 -24.07
C ALA A 138 -26.67 -8.61 -24.99
N GLN A 139 -27.82 -8.23 -24.42
CA GLN A 139 -29.07 -8.00 -25.16
C GLN A 139 -28.94 -6.85 -26.17
N LEU A 140 -28.33 -5.73 -25.79
CA LEU A 140 -28.05 -4.60 -26.68
C LEU A 140 -27.17 -5.01 -27.88
N ARG A 141 -26.09 -5.76 -27.62
CA ARG A 141 -25.20 -6.26 -28.70
C ARG A 141 -25.92 -7.24 -29.61
N ALA A 142 -26.74 -8.13 -29.06
CA ALA A 142 -27.54 -9.08 -29.85
C ALA A 142 -28.57 -8.36 -30.73
N ALA A 143 -29.25 -7.34 -30.19
CA ALA A 143 -30.20 -6.53 -30.93
C ALA A 143 -29.52 -5.73 -32.06
N ALA A 144 -28.36 -5.12 -31.79
CA ALA A 144 -27.58 -4.42 -32.81
C ALA A 144 -27.15 -5.34 -33.96
N ALA A 145 -26.64 -6.54 -33.64
CA ALA A 145 -26.27 -7.54 -34.63
C ALA A 145 -27.46 -8.05 -35.45
N ALA A 146 -28.66 -8.09 -34.87
CA ALA A 146 -29.88 -8.41 -35.63
C ALA A 146 -30.21 -7.32 -36.65
N VAL A 147 -30.14 -6.04 -36.28
CA VAL A 147 -30.38 -4.91 -37.20
C VAL A 147 -29.35 -4.87 -38.33
N GLU A 148 -28.07 -5.14 -38.04
CA GLU A 148 -27.02 -5.17 -39.07
C GLU A 148 -27.20 -6.31 -40.09
N ARG A 149 -27.78 -7.44 -39.70
CA ARG A 149 -28.03 -8.58 -40.61
C ARG A 149 -29.21 -8.36 -41.54
N GLU A 150 -30.17 -7.54 -41.13
CA GLU A 150 -31.36 -7.21 -41.92
C GLU A 150 -31.14 -5.99 -42.84
N ARG A 151 -29.90 -5.48 -42.91
CA ARG A 151 -29.51 -4.31 -43.69
C ARG A 151 -28.61 -4.71 -44.87
#